data_AF-A0A7Y0BJV3-F1
#
_entry.id   AF-A0A7Y0BJV3-F1
#
_cell.length_a   1.000
_cell.length_b   1.000
_cell.length_c   1.000
_cell.angle_alpha   90.00
_cell.angle_beta   90.00
_cell.angle_gamma   90.00
#
_symmetry.space_group_name_H-M   'P 1'
#
loop_
_entity.id
_entity.type
_entity.pdbx_description
1 polymer ?
#
loop_
_entity_poly.entity_id
_entity_poly.type
_entity_poly.pdbx_seq_one_letter_code
_entity_poly.pdbx_strand_id
1 'polypeptide(L)'
;MNPSSSQATRKAPSSPLVASLFDFEALPGRYPLTLREPRSLFDRSRDVLLLASGRAVEGLALEPADAADAQRAASFFVRTAMLRPGADHYTLLGLEPGFSKDTLRDHYRMLIRLTHPDFVATSGAWPTDAATRINQANDVLGSSVQRAEYDQLLSTGFNRRSTVNRLAHGPEDARPVSWGWAAAASGSVGALALVLVQWQGGSVEDFHPQQVAQTGSTLSAPKQSSTAEASPPVKSRGLQMAVTMSPSSSPSSESPVKSPSKDEMAKAARAAREAEAARDARVAQNAASVHAAQQAQATETTQLVREAKQAQAAKLAQAAKEAQAALTAQTERATHDARVIQAVRAMQEAEIVKICQIRQIGPGS
;
A
#
# COMPACT_ATOMS: atom_id res chain seq x y z
N MET A 1 13.39 -45.49 -18.52
CA MET A 1 13.72 -44.33 -17.66
C MET A 1 12.58 -44.15 -16.67
N ASN A 2 12.82 -44.48 -15.39
CA ASN A 2 11.83 -44.41 -14.31
C ASN A 2 11.72 -42.98 -13.75
N PRO A 3 10.51 -42.42 -13.58
CA PRO A 3 10.28 -41.33 -12.65
C PRO A 3 9.91 -41.93 -11.27
N SER A 4 10.90 -42.19 -10.43
CA SER A 4 10.69 -42.57 -9.03
C SER A 4 11.89 -42.14 -8.21
N SER A 5 11.78 -40.99 -7.52
CA SER A 5 12.45 -40.68 -6.26
C SER A 5 12.19 -39.24 -5.84
N SER A 6 11.16 -39.04 -4.99
CA SER A 6 11.09 -38.05 -3.89
C SER A 6 9.64 -37.82 -3.45
N GLN A 7 8.88 -38.90 -3.22
CA GLN A 7 7.80 -38.87 -2.25
C GLN A 7 8.28 -39.68 -1.04
N ALA A 8 9.29 -39.14 -0.34
CA ALA A 8 9.53 -39.58 1.03
C ALA A 8 8.27 -39.26 1.82
N THR A 9 7.81 -40.23 2.61
CA THR A 9 6.65 -40.14 3.49
C THR A 9 6.71 -38.88 4.36
N ARG A 10 6.10 -37.79 3.89
CA ARG A 10 6.00 -36.54 4.64
C ARG A 10 5.20 -36.84 5.90
N LYS A 11 5.85 -36.68 7.06
CA LYS A 11 5.22 -36.69 8.38
C LYS A 11 4.00 -35.75 8.31
N ALA A 12 2.85 -36.20 8.82
CA ALA A 12 1.64 -35.38 8.79
C ALA A 12 1.93 -33.98 9.39
N PRO A 13 1.46 -32.90 8.75
CA PRO A 13 1.70 -31.54 9.25
C PRO A 13 1.24 -31.45 10.70
N SER A 14 2.14 -31.05 11.60
CA SER A 14 1.92 -31.04 13.06
C SER A 14 0.83 -30.06 13.50
N SER A 15 0.37 -29.18 12.60
CA SER A 15 -0.62 -28.14 12.89
C SER A 15 -1.75 -28.12 11.84
N PRO A 16 -3.02 -27.98 12.26
CA PRO A 16 -4.16 -27.88 11.35
C PRO A 16 -4.08 -26.64 10.45
N LEU A 17 -3.42 -25.56 10.91
CA LEU A 17 -3.18 -24.35 10.12
C LEU A 17 -2.27 -24.68 8.92
N VAL A 18 -1.14 -25.32 9.19
CA VAL A 18 -0.15 -25.70 8.17
C VAL A 18 -0.72 -26.75 7.23
N ALA A 19 -1.49 -27.70 7.75
CA ALA A 19 -2.23 -28.67 6.94
C ALA A 19 -3.19 -27.98 5.97
N SER A 20 -3.95 -26.98 6.44
CA SER A 20 -4.89 -26.21 5.62
C SER A 20 -4.16 -25.39 4.54
N LEU A 21 -2.99 -24.82 4.86
CA LEU A 21 -2.15 -24.11 3.89
C LEU A 21 -1.65 -25.04 2.79
N PHE A 22 -1.16 -26.23 3.14
CA PHE A 22 -0.69 -27.21 2.17
C PHE A 22 -1.82 -27.77 1.32
N ASP A 23 -3.00 -28.04 1.91
CA ASP A 23 -4.17 -28.47 1.15
C ASP A 23 -4.62 -27.38 0.14
N PHE A 24 -4.63 -26.12 0.58
CA PHE A 24 -4.95 -24.99 -0.30
C PHE A 24 -3.95 -24.82 -1.45
N GLU A 25 -2.64 -24.95 -1.19
CA GLU A 25 -1.59 -24.89 -2.21
C GLU A 25 -1.68 -26.06 -3.20
N ALA A 26 -2.00 -27.27 -2.72
CA ALA A 26 -2.11 -28.46 -3.55
C ALA A 26 -3.32 -28.46 -4.49
N LEU A 27 -4.43 -27.85 -4.07
CA LEU A 27 -5.70 -27.84 -4.81
C LEU A 27 -6.26 -26.40 -4.96
N PRO A 28 -5.58 -25.53 -5.74
CA PRO A 28 -6.04 -24.18 -5.96
C PRO A 28 -7.40 -24.18 -6.65
N GLY A 29 -8.38 -23.50 -6.04
CA GLY A 29 -9.76 -23.43 -6.54
C GLY A 29 -10.75 -24.39 -5.87
N ARG A 30 -10.29 -25.30 -5.00
CA ARG A 30 -11.18 -26.15 -4.19
C ARG A 30 -12.12 -25.33 -3.29
N TYR A 31 -11.62 -24.21 -2.79
CA TYR A 31 -12.31 -23.42 -1.78
C TYR A 31 -13.04 -22.20 -2.39
N PRO A 32 -14.30 -21.94 -2.01
CA PRO A 32 -15.03 -20.75 -2.45
C PRO A 32 -14.51 -19.52 -1.71
N LEU A 33 -13.48 -18.88 -2.27
CA LEU A 33 -12.83 -17.70 -1.70
C LEU A 33 -13.77 -16.50 -1.49
N THR A 34 -14.89 -16.41 -2.22
CA THR A 34 -15.91 -15.35 -2.02
C THR A 34 -16.65 -15.52 -0.69
N LEU A 35 -16.64 -16.73 -0.12
CA LEU A 35 -17.22 -17.05 1.18
C LEU A 35 -16.16 -17.10 2.28
N ARG A 36 -14.92 -16.68 1.99
CA ARG A 36 -13.75 -16.80 2.88
C ARG A 36 -13.51 -18.23 3.36
N GLU A 37 -13.61 -19.17 2.44
CA GLU A 37 -13.15 -20.53 2.68
C GLU A 37 -11.70 -20.69 2.18
N PRO A 38 -10.86 -21.50 2.87
CA PRO A 38 -11.15 -22.20 4.12
C PRO A 38 -11.14 -21.25 5.33
N ARG A 39 -12.16 -21.33 6.19
CA ARG A 39 -12.32 -20.46 7.37
C ARG A 39 -11.12 -20.48 8.30
N SER A 40 -10.54 -21.66 8.52
CA SER A 40 -9.36 -21.84 9.38
C SER A 40 -8.18 -20.94 9.04
N LEU A 41 -8.01 -20.59 7.75
CA LEU A 41 -6.95 -19.68 7.29
C LEU A 41 -7.32 -18.20 7.47
N PHE A 42 -8.58 -17.84 7.23
CA PHE A 42 -9.04 -16.46 7.38
C PHE A 42 -9.19 -16.04 8.84
N ASP A 43 -9.67 -16.94 9.71
CA ASP A 43 -9.83 -16.69 11.15
C ASP A 43 -8.46 -16.53 11.83
N ARG A 44 -7.41 -17.14 11.26
CA ARG A 44 -6.02 -17.06 11.70
C ARG A 44 -5.13 -16.26 10.73
N SER A 45 -5.72 -15.27 10.07
CA SER A 45 -5.03 -14.43 9.07
C SER A 45 -3.72 -13.83 9.58
N ARG A 46 -3.66 -13.42 10.85
CA ARG A 46 -2.44 -12.90 11.49
C ARG A 46 -1.29 -13.92 11.45
N ASP A 47 -1.57 -15.17 11.81
CA ASP A 47 -0.58 -16.24 11.82
C ASP A 47 -0.13 -16.57 10.40
N VAL A 48 -1.06 -16.55 9.44
CA VAL A 48 -0.76 -16.72 8.02
C VAL A 48 0.16 -15.60 7.52
N LEU A 49 -0.08 -14.35 7.89
CA LEU A 49 0.77 -13.21 7.52
C LEU A 49 2.16 -13.30 8.16
N LEU A 50 2.24 -13.75 9.42
CA LEU A 50 3.52 -14.01 10.08
C LEU A 50 4.30 -15.10 9.35
N LEU A 51 3.68 -16.24 9.03
CA LEU A 51 4.30 -17.32 8.27
C LEU A 51 4.75 -16.85 6.88
N ALA A 52 3.91 -16.11 6.15
CA ALA A 52 4.27 -15.56 4.84
C ALA A 52 5.50 -14.63 4.93
N SER A 53 5.65 -13.90 6.04
CA SER A 53 6.80 -13.04 6.32
C SER A 53 8.04 -13.78 6.83
N GLY A 54 7.99 -15.12 6.92
CA GLY A 54 9.08 -15.95 7.43
C GLY A 54 9.29 -15.82 8.95
N ARG A 55 8.27 -15.35 9.68
CA ARG A 55 8.30 -15.16 11.13
C ARG A 55 7.66 -16.35 11.82
N ALA A 56 8.21 -16.72 12.98
CA ALA A 56 7.63 -17.77 13.82
C ALA A 56 6.25 -17.33 14.37
N VAL A 57 5.34 -18.31 14.45
CA VAL A 57 4.03 -18.16 15.09
C VAL A 57 4.11 -18.79 16.48
N GLU A 58 3.57 -18.11 17.47
CA GLU A 58 3.56 -18.59 18.85
C GLU A 58 2.79 -19.91 18.96
N GLY A 59 3.36 -20.88 19.69
CA GLY A 59 2.78 -22.23 19.82
C GLY A 59 2.89 -23.11 18.58
N LEU A 60 3.51 -22.64 17.50
CA LEU A 60 3.74 -23.42 16.28
C LEU A 60 5.24 -23.70 16.10
N ALA A 61 5.68 -24.85 16.59
CA ALA A 61 7.04 -25.34 16.35
C ALA A 61 7.10 -26.10 15.02
N LEU A 62 7.86 -25.58 14.07
CA LEU A 62 8.12 -26.20 12.77
C LEU A 62 9.62 -26.49 12.63
N GLU A 63 9.93 -27.63 12.04
CA GLU A 63 11.30 -27.90 11.59
C GLU A 63 11.68 -26.91 10.48
N PRO A 64 12.97 -26.55 10.32
CA PRO A 64 13.39 -25.54 9.34
C PRO A 64 12.92 -25.82 7.90
N ALA A 65 12.87 -27.09 7.50
CA ALA A 65 12.36 -27.49 6.19
C ALA A 65 10.84 -27.23 6.05
N ASP A 66 10.06 -27.64 7.05
CA ASP A 66 8.61 -27.41 7.08
C ASP A 66 8.27 -25.92 7.20
N ALA A 67 9.13 -25.14 7.86
CA ALA A 67 8.97 -23.69 7.97
C ALA A 67 9.10 -22.98 6.61
N ALA A 68 10.04 -23.39 5.77
CA ALA A 68 10.20 -22.86 4.42
C ALA A 68 9.00 -23.23 3.53
N ASP A 69 8.54 -24.48 3.58
CA ASP A 69 7.34 -24.92 2.86
C ASP A 69 6.09 -24.18 3.35
N ALA A 70 5.91 -24.04 4.66
CA ALA A 70 4.78 -23.31 5.25
C ALA A 70 4.81 -21.82 4.88
N GLN A 71 5.97 -21.18 4.87
CA GLN A 71 6.12 -19.80 4.40
C GLN A 71 5.68 -19.66 2.95
N ARG A 72 6.10 -20.61 2.09
CA ARG A 72 5.78 -20.60 0.66
C ARG A 72 4.28 -20.79 0.43
N ALA A 73 3.66 -21.75 1.12
CA ALA A 73 2.22 -22.00 1.08
C ALA A 73 1.40 -20.81 1.64
N ALA A 74 1.85 -20.21 2.74
CA ALA A 74 1.23 -19.00 3.30
C ALA A 74 1.30 -17.82 2.32
N SER A 75 2.46 -17.60 1.71
CA SER A 75 2.63 -16.55 0.69
C SER A 75 1.71 -16.78 -0.52
N PHE A 76 1.58 -18.04 -0.95
CA PHE A 76 0.65 -18.43 -2.02
C PHE A 76 -0.80 -18.11 -1.65
N PHE A 77 -1.24 -18.47 -0.43
CA PHE A 77 -2.57 -18.14 0.06
C PHE A 77 -2.80 -16.62 0.12
N VAL A 78 -1.88 -15.84 0.70
CA VAL A 78 -2.02 -14.37 0.76
C VAL A 78 -2.18 -13.79 -0.65
N ARG A 79 -1.37 -14.22 -1.61
CA ARG A 79 -1.44 -13.74 -3.00
C ARG A 79 -2.75 -14.11 -3.71
N THR A 80 -3.22 -15.34 -3.55
CA THR A 80 -4.32 -15.90 -4.37
C THR A 80 -5.69 -15.82 -3.70
N ALA A 81 -5.74 -15.75 -2.37
CA ALA A 81 -6.97 -15.68 -1.58
C ALA A 81 -7.23 -14.26 -1.06
N MET A 82 -6.27 -13.65 -0.38
CA MET A 82 -6.45 -12.31 0.22
C MET A 82 -6.26 -11.20 -0.82
N LEU A 83 -5.20 -11.28 -1.62
CA LEU A 83 -4.86 -10.29 -2.64
C LEU A 83 -5.44 -10.61 -4.02
N ARG A 84 -6.48 -11.44 -4.10
CA ARG A 84 -7.22 -11.65 -5.36
C ARG A 84 -7.90 -10.36 -5.84
N PRO A 85 -7.99 -10.16 -7.16
CA PRO A 85 -8.83 -9.10 -7.71
C PRO A 85 -10.28 -9.22 -7.21
N GLY A 86 -10.87 -8.11 -6.78
CA GLY A 86 -12.24 -8.06 -6.29
C GLY A 86 -12.45 -8.55 -4.84
N ALA A 87 -11.40 -8.87 -4.10
CA ALA A 87 -11.51 -9.07 -2.64
C ALA A 87 -12.05 -7.80 -1.97
N ASP A 88 -13.00 -7.96 -1.06
CA ASP A 88 -13.44 -6.88 -0.17
C ASP A 88 -12.30 -6.46 0.78
N HIS A 89 -12.39 -5.25 1.33
CA HIS A 89 -11.30 -4.63 2.11
C HIS A 89 -10.95 -5.43 3.36
N TYR A 90 -11.96 -6.08 3.96
CA TYR A 90 -11.77 -6.94 5.11
C TYR A 90 -11.04 -8.23 4.73
N THR A 91 -11.42 -8.89 3.61
CA THR A 91 -10.73 -10.09 3.11
C THR A 91 -9.28 -9.76 2.74
N LEU A 92 -9.07 -8.62 2.08
CA LEU A 92 -7.76 -8.15 1.63
C LEU A 92 -6.80 -7.93 2.81
N LEU A 93 -7.26 -7.31 3.89
CA LEU A 93 -6.46 -7.08 5.10
C LEU A 93 -6.49 -8.25 6.09
N GLY A 94 -7.26 -9.30 5.80
CA GLY A 94 -7.42 -10.45 6.69
C GLY A 94 -8.07 -10.06 8.02
N LEU A 95 -9.10 -9.22 7.98
CA LEU A 95 -9.80 -8.71 9.15
C LEU A 95 -11.25 -9.19 9.18
N GLU A 96 -11.77 -9.38 10.39
CA GLU A 96 -13.19 -9.58 10.62
C GLU A 96 -13.88 -8.25 10.96
N PRO A 97 -15.19 -8.10 10.64
CA PRO A 97 -15.99 -7.02 11.21
C PRO A 97 -15.85 -6.99 12.74
N GLY A 98 -15.70 -5.80 13.32
CA GLY A 98 -15.39 -5.66 14.76
C GLY A 98 -13.90 -5.66 15.15
N PHE A 99 -12.97 -5.76 14.19
CA PHE A 99 -11.52 -5.66 14.46
C PHE A 99 -11.13 -4.39 15.26
N SER A 100 -10.03 -4.49 16.02
CA SER A 100 -9.42 -3.35 16.73
C SER A 100 -8.48 -2.53 15.85
N LYS A 101 -8.31 -1.23 16.14
CA LYS A 101 -7.38 -0.37 15.39
C LYS A 101 -5.93 -0.87 15.41
N ASP A 102 -5.52 -1.52 16.50
CA ASP A 102 -4.18 -2.09 16.60
C ASP A 102 -4.01 -3.31 15.69
N THR A 103 -5.04 -4.16 15.59
CA THR A 103 -5.06 -5.29 14.64
C THR A 103 -4.96 -4.79 13.20
N LEU A 104 -5.73 -3.76 12.83
CA LEU A 104 -5.64 -3.14 11.50
C LEU A 104 -4.23 -2.66 11.20
N ARG A 105 -3.61 -1.92 12.12
CA ARG A 105 -2.23 -1.42 11.95
C ARG A 105 -1.22 -2.56 11.83
N ASP A 106 -1.34 -3.62 12.62
CA ASP A 106 -0.42 -4.77 12.58
C ASP A 106 -0.50 -5.47 11.23
N HIS A 107 -1.71 -5.78 10.76
CA HIS A 107 -1.94 -6.46 9.49
C HIS A 107 -1.51 -5.61 8.30
N TYR A 108 -1.85 -4.32 8.31
CA TYR A 108 -1.43 -3.36 7.30
C TYR A 108 0.10 -3.32 7.16
N ARG A 109 0.84 -3.21 8.27
CA ARG A 109 2.31 -3.16 8.25
C ARG A 109 2.93 -4.44 7.71
N MET A 110 2.38 -5.61 8.07
CA MET A 110 2.86 -6.89 7.54
C MET A 110 2.61 -6.98 6.03
N LEU A 111 1.42 -6.62 5.55
CA LEU A 111 1.08 -6.67 4.13
C LEU A 111 1.87 -5.69 3.27
N ILE A 112 2.09 -4.45 3.73
CA ILE A 112 2.94 -3.49 3.02
C ILE A 112 4.39 -3.99 2.96
N ARG A 113 4.93 -4.52 4.06
CA ARG A 113 6.29 -5.06 4.05
C ARG A 113 6.42 -6.26 3.11
N LEU A 114 5.43 -7.15 3.09
CA LEU A 114 5.40 -8.31 2.19
C LEU A 114 5.40 -7.88 0.72
N THR A 115 4.59 -6.88 0.37
CA THR A 115 4.37 -6.46 -1.03
C THR A 115 5.36 -5.41 -1.53
N HIS A 116 6.26 -4.93 -0.69
CA HIS A 116 7.26 -3.94 -1.07
C HIS A 116 8.32 -4.55 -2.01
N PRO A 117 8.74 -3.85 -3.08
CA PRO A 117 9.67 -4.39 -4.09
C PRO A 117 11.03 -4.81 -3.51
N ASP A 118 11.51 -4.18 -2.44
CA ASP A 118 12.77 -4.59 -1.80
C ASP A 118 12.71 -5.98 -1.14
N PHE A 119 11.51 -6.51 -0.89
CA PHE A 119 11.28 -7.82 -0.30
C PHE A 119 10.82 -8.84 -1.34
N VAL A 120 11.29 -8.75 -2.60
CA VAL A 120 11.12 -9.84 -3.59
C VAL A 120 11.79 -11.10 -3.05
N ALA A 121 11.04 -11.86 -2.27
CA ALA A 121 11.45 -13.07 -1.60
C ALA A 121 11.17 -14.29 -2.48
N THR A 122 11.80 -15.41 -2.12
CA THR A 122 11.72 -16.78 -2.68
C THR A 122 10.29 -17.30 -2.98
N SER A 123 9.25 -16.62 -2.47
CA SER A 123 7.83 -16.99 -2.60
C SER A 123 7.12 -16.51 -3.88
N GLY A 124 7.85 -15.88 -4.80
CA GLY A 124 7.36 -15.43 -6.10
C GLY A 124 6.82 -13.99 -6.11
N ALA A 125 6.57 -13.45 -7.30
CA ALA A 125 6.14 -12.06 -7.47
C ALA A 125 4.77 -11.78 -6.83
N TRP A 126 4.64 -10.60 -6.22
CA TRP A 126 3.37 -10.07 -5.72
C TRP A 126 2.59 -9.36 -6.84
N PRO A 127 1.25 -9.26 -6.75
CA PRO A 127 0.46 -8.49 -7.71
C PRO A 127 0.92 -7.03 -7.73
N THR A 128 1.09 -6.45 -8.93
CA THR A 128 1.65 -5.09 -9.10
C THR A 128 0.78 -4.00 -8.48
N ASP A 129 -0.52 -4.23 -8.38
CA ASP A 129 -1.50 -3.34 -7.77
C ASP A 129 -1.70 -3.59 -6.25
N ALA A 130 -1.07 -4.60 -5.67
CA ALA A 130 -1.35 -5.05 -4.31
C ALA A 130 -1.16 -3.93 -3.27
N ALA A 131 0.00 -3.25 -3.30
CA ALA A 131 0.31 -2.16 -2.37
C ALA A 131 -0.73 -1.03 -2.44
N THR A 132 -1.17 -0.66 -3.64
CA THR A 132 -2.20 0.36 -3.85
C THR A 132 -3.52 -0.05 -3.20
N ARG A 133 -3.97 -1.29 -3.42
CA ARG A 133 -5.23 -1.77 -2.82
C ARG A 133 -5.14 -1.94 -1.30
N ILE A 134 -3.98 -2.33 -0.77
CA ILE A 134 -3.73 -2.41 0.68
C ILE A 134 -3.85 -1.02 1.31
N ASN A 135 -3.25 0.01 0.70
CA ASN A 135 -3.37 1.39 1.18
C ASN A 135 -4.83 1.87 1.14
N GLN A 136 -5.53 1.67 0.04
CA GLN A 136 -6.95 2.02 -0.09
C GLN A 136 -7.82 1.34 0.97
N ALA A 137 -7.62 0.04 1.19
CA ALA A 137 -8.35 -0.70 2.21
C ALA A 137 -8.06 -0.17 3.62
N ASN A 138 -6.81 0.19 3.92
CA ASN A 138 -6.43 0.78 5.20
C ASN A 138 -7.05 2.17 5.40
N ASP A 139 -7.08 3.01 4.37
CA ASP A 139 -7.66 4.35 4.45
C ASP A 139 -9.16 4.29 4.77
N VAL A 140 -9.89 3.42 4.06
CA VAL A 140 -11.33 3.19 4.27
C VAL A 140 -11.61 2.58 5.63
N LEU A 141 -10.93 1.49 5.99
CA LEU A 141 -11.19 0.78 7.25
C LEU A 141 -10.65 1.51 8.49
N GLY A 142 -9.66 2.39 8.32
CA GLY A 142 -9.08 3.19 9.39
C GLY A 142 -9.95 4.36 9.84
N SER A 143 -10.77 4.90 8.93
CA SER A 143 -11.77 5.94 9.24
C SER A 143 -13.09 5.32 9.64
N SER A 144 -13.64 5.70 10.80
CA SER A 144 -14.94 5.18 11.26
C SER A 144 -16.08 5.56 10.33
N VAL A 145 -16.02 6.76 9.72
CA VAL A 145 -17.04 7.24 8.78
C VAL A 145 -16.98 6.46 7.47
N GLN A 146 -15.80 6.39 6.84
CA GLN A 146 -15.63 5.67 5.57
C GLN A 146 -15.91 4.18 5.73
N ARG A 147 -15.51 3.58 6.86
CA ARG A 147 -15.84 2.20 7.20
C ARG A 147 -17.35 1.99 7.28
N ALA A 148 -18.08 2.87 7.96
CA ALA A 148 -19.53 2.76 8.07
C ALA A 148 -20.22 2.85 6.69
N GLU A 149 -19.78 3.78 5.82
CA GLU A 149 -20.27 3.88 4.44
C GLU A 149 -19.95 2.60 3.64
N TYR A 150 -18.74 2.08 3.80
CA TYR A 150 -18.33 0.83 3.15
C TYR A 150 -19.16 -0.37 3.61
N ASP A 151 -19.44 -0.48 4.92
CA ASP A 151 -20.29 -1.52 5.48
C ASP A 151 -21.74 -1.44 4.94
N GLN A 152 -22.25 -0.22 4.75
CA GLN A 152 -23.55 -0.01 4.09
C GLN A 152 -23.52 -0.48 2.63
N LEU A 153 -22.45 -0.21 1.88
CA LEU A 153 -22.30 -0.69 0.50
C LEU A 153 -22.25 -2.23 0.43
N LEU A 154 -21.55 -2.89 1.36
CA LEU A 154 -21.53 -4.35 1.44
C LEU A 154 -22.92 -4.93 1.76
N SER A 155 -23.65 -4.33 2.70
CA SER A 155 -25.00 -4.78 3.08
C SER A 155 -26.01 -4.62 1.94
N THR A 156 -25.94 -3.52 1.18
CA THR A 156 -26.84 -3.27 0.04
C THR A 156 -26.49 -4.15 -1.17
N GLY A 157 -25.21 -4.41 -1.42
CA GLY A 157 -24.76 -5.37 -2.44
C GLY A 157 -25.16 -6.81 -2.13
N PHE A 158 -25.10 -7.21 -0.84
CA PHE A 158 -25.58 -8.51 -0.38
C PHE A 158 -27.11 -8.63 -0.52
N ASN A 159 -27.85 -7.58 -0.15
CA ASN A 159 -29.30 -7.54 -0.30
C ASN A 159 -29.74 -7.67 -1.76
N ARG A 160 -29.11 -6.97 -2.72
CA ARG A 160 -29.43 -7.12 -4.16
C ARG A 160 -29.18 -8.52 -4.70
N ARG A 161 -28.15 -9.21 -4.21
CA ARG A 161 -27.82 -10.56 -4.67
C ARG A 161 -28.71 -11.62 -4.02
N SER A 162 -29.14 -11.38 -2.77
CA SER A 162 -30.07 -12.26 -2.05
C SER A 162 -31.51 -12.19 -2.55
N THR A 163 -31.99 -11.02 -3.03
CA THR A 163 -33.33 -10.89 -3.61
C THR A 163 -33.45 -11.57 -4.97
N VAL A 164 -32.39 -11.52 -5.79
CA VAL A 164 -32.34 -12.26 -7.07
C VAL A 164 -32.29 -13.77 -6.83
N ASN A 165 -31.56 -14.24 -5.81
CA ASN A 165 -31.54 -15.67 -5.46
C ASN A 165 -32.86 -16.16 -4.81
N ARG A 166 -33.62 -15.28 -4.15
CA ARG A 166 -34.93 -15.61 -3.55
C ARG A 166 -36.07 -15.64 -4.57
N LEU A 167 -35.96 -14.90 -5.67
CA LEU A 167 -36.88 -15.03 -6.82
C LEU A 167 -36.55 -16.22 -7.72
N ALA A 168 -35.35 -16.80 -7.61
CA ALA A 168 -34.94 -18.00 -8.34
C ALA A 168 -35.32 -19.33 -7.65
N HIS A 169 -35.86 -19.30 -6.42
CA HIS A 169 -36.34 -20.48 -5.69
C HIS A 169 -37.83 -20.36 -5.34
N GLY A 170 -38.66 -20.00 -6.32
CA GLY A 170 -40.10 -20.26 -6.27
C GLY A 170 -40.37 -21.75 -6.54
N PRO A 171 -41.45 -22.34 -5.98
CA PRO A 171 -41.68 -23.77 -6.04
C PRO A 171 -41.81 -24.23 -7.48
N GLU A 172 -41.17 -25.37 -7.78
CA GLU A 172 -41.35 -26.12 -9.01
C GLU A 172 -42.84 -26.31 -9.30
N ASP A 173 -43.37 -25.61 -10.31
CA ASP A 173 -44.48 -26.04 -11.17
C ASP A 173 -44.84 -24.91 -12.16
N ALA A 174 -44.04 -24.74 -13.22
CA ALA A 174 -44.52 -24.13 -14.46
C ALA A 174 -43.61 -24.47 -15.65
N ARG A 175 -44.26 -25.00 -16.69
CA ARG A 175 -43.71 -25.51 -17.97
C ARG A 175 -43.00 -24.44 -18.80
N PRO A 176 -42.14 -24.82 -19.77
CA PRO A 176 -41.41 -23.86 -20.60
C PRO A 176 -42.35 -23.20 -21.62
N VAL A 177 -42.38 -21.87 -21.63
CA VAL A 177 -43.07 -21.09 -22.66
C VAL A 177 -42.05 -20.23 -23.41
N SER A 178 -42.20 -20.32 -24.72
CA SER A 178 -41.38 -19.86 -25.83
C SER A 178 -40.82 -18.45 -25.76
N TRP A 179 -39.59 -18.34 -26.30
CA TRP A 179 -38.96 -17.12 -26.81
C TRP A 179 -39.92 -16.26 -27.64
N GLY A 180 -40.17 -15.04 -27.18
CA GLY A 180 -40.83 -14.01 -27.98
C GLY A 180 -40.92 -12.67 -27.25
N TRP A 181 -40.19 -11.68 -27.79
CA TRP A 181 -40.33 -10.22 -27.63
C TRP A 181 -39.56 -9.67 -26.43
N ALA A 182 -38.39 -9.04 -26.58
CA ALA A 182 -38.13 -7.73 -27.17
C ALA A 182 -38.93 -6.58 -26.53
N ALA A 183 -38.19 -5.53 -26.16
CA ALA A 183 -38.57 -4.16 -25.86
C ALA A 183 -39.08 -3.82 -24.45
N ALA A 184 -38.16 -3.35 -23.59
CA ALA A 184 -38.20 -2.00 -22.99
C ALA A 184 -37.19 -1.91 -21.83
N ALA A 185 -35.92 -1.62 -22.14
CA ALA A 185 -34.95 -1.19 -21.14
C ALA A 185 -33.98 -0.20 -21.78
N SER A 186 -34.45 1.02 -21.98
CA SER A 186 -33.62 2.16 -22.33
C SER A 186 -33.90 3.26 -21.32
N GLY A 187 -32.87 3.66 -20.58
CA GLY A 187 -32.90 4.85 -19.72
C GLY A 187 -32.46 4.57 -18.30
N SER A 188 -31.13 4.53 -18.08
CA SER A 188 -30.42 5.07 -16.89
C SER A 188 -28.93 4.67 -16.92
N VAL A 189 -28.22 4.96 -18.01
CA VAL A 189 -26.75 5.05 -17.99
C VAL A 189 -26.42 6.52 -18.20
N GLY A 190 -26.47 7.29 -17.12
CA GLY A 190 -26.32 8.75 -17.19
C GLY A 190 -26.51 9.46 -15.86
N ALA A 191 -25.94 8.93 -14.78
CA ALA A 191 -25.94 9.64 -13.49
C ALA A 191 -24.81 9.18 -12.54
N LEU A 192 -23.64 8.80 -13.09
CA LEU A 192 -22.47 8.41 -12.27
C LEU A 192 -21.15 8.97 -12.81
N ALA A 193 -21.20 10.17 -13.40
CA ALA A 193 -20.02 10.90 -13.88
C ALA A 193 -19.95 12.36 -13.36
N LEU A 194 -20.77 12.74 -12.36
CA LEU A 194 -20.87 14.13 -11.90
C LEU A 194 -20.91 14.28 -10.37
N VAL A 195 -20.10 13.50 -9.64
CA VAL A 195 -19.88 13.69 -8.18
C VAL A 195 -18.39 13.61 -7.77
N LEU A 196 -17.43 13.65 -8.71
CA LEU A 196 -15.99 13.66 -8.39
C LEU A 196 -15.25 14.96 -8.78
N VAL A 197 -15.98 16.06 -9.00
CA VAL A 197 -15.41 17.40 -9.29
C VAL A 197 -15.92 18.44 -8.28
N GLN A 198 -15.80 18.16 -6.98
CA GLN A 198 -16.05 19.16 -5.92
C GLN A 198 -15.17 18.96 -4.67
N TRP A 199 -13.92 18.52 -4.85
CA TRP A 199 -12.96 18.48 -3.75
C TRP A 199 -11.59 19.06 -4.12
N GLN A 200 -11.59 20.18 -4.85
CA GLN A 200 -10.42 21.05 -5.03
C GLN A 200 -10.90 22.51 -5.12
N GLY A 201 -10.84 23.23 -4.02
CA GLY A 201 -11.28 24.64 -3.97
C GLY A 201 -11.26 25.23 -2.56
N GLY A 202 -10.20 24.97 -1.79
CA GLY A 202 -9.90 25.74 -0.58
C GLY A 202 -8.79 26.73 -0.91
N SER A 203 -9.17 27.91 -1.40
CA SER A 203 -8.28 29.06 -1.54
C SER A 203 -7.76 29.46 -0.16
N VAL A 204 -6.43 29.48 0.00
CA VAL A 204 -5.79 30.29 1.04
C VAL A 204 -5.51 31.62 0.35
N GLU A 205 -6.30 32.63 0.69
CA GLU A 205 -6.11 33.99 0.24
C GLU A 205 -4.80 34.59 0.76
N ASP A 206 -4.32 35.52 -0.05
CA ASP A 206 -3.18 36.40 0.06
C ASP A 206 -2.74 36.81 1.48
N PHE A 207 -1.50 36.44 1.83
CA PHE A 207 -0.72 37.18 2.81
C PHE A 207 0.44 37.88 2.10
N HIS A 208 0.26 39.18 1.86
CA HIS A 208 1.32 40.12 1.48
C HIS A 208 2.30 40.31 2.64
N PRO A 209 3.63 40.13 2.45
CA PRO A 209 4.60 40.68 3.39
C PRO A 209 4.83 42.16 3.07
N GLN A 210 4.27 43.03 3.91
CA GLN A 210 4.60 44.44 3.92
C GLN A 210 6.00 44.63 4.52
N GLN A 211 6.92 45.17 3.72
CA GLN A 211 8.19 45.71 4.18
C GLN A 211 7.93 46.90 5.12
N VAL A 212 8.50 46.84 6.33
CA VAL A 212 8.80 48.04 7.12
C VAL A 212 10.24 47.93 7.61
N ALA A 213 11.00 48.96 7.26
CA ALA A 213 12.37 49.16 7.67
C ALA A 213 12.44 49.69 9.13
N GLN A 214 13.49 49.25 9.83
CA GLN A 214 14.26 49.94 10.89
C GLN A 214 13.52 50.49 12.12
N THR A 215 13.96 50.08 13.32
CA THR A 215 14.65 50.93 14.32
C THR A 215 15.05 50.14 15.57
N GLY A 216 16.27 50.37 16.07
CA GLY A 216 16.50 50.68 17.49
C GLY A 216 16.59 49.56 18.53
N SER A 217 17.82 49.28 18.96
CA SER A 217 18.33 48.97 20.31
C SER A 217 17.35 48.82 21.50
N THR A 218 17.56 47.81 22.36
CA THR A 218 18.19 47.91 23.72
C THR A 218 18.01 46.63 24.57
N LEU A 219 18.93 46.48 25.54
CA LEU A 219 19.15 45.40 26.50
C LEU A 219 17.90 44.80 27.20
N SER A 220 17.94 43.50 27.50
CA SER A 220 17.95 42.99 28.89
C SER A 220 18.04 41.45 28.98
N ALA A 221 19.00 40.97 29.78
CA ALA A 221 19.00 39.64 30.37
C ALA A 221 17.88 39.53 31.43
N PRO A 222 17.44 38.32 31.85
CA PRO A 222 18.16 37.67 32.95
C PRO A 222 18.15 36.12 32.99
N LYS A 223 19.17 35.61 33.69
CA LYS A 223 19.24 34.45 34.62
C LYS A 223 18.65 33.09 34.24
N GLN A 224 19.59 32.14 34.13
CA GLN A 224 19.45 30.72 34.39
C GLN A 224 18.98 30.42 35.83
N SER A 225 18.22 29.35 36.00
CA SER A 225 18.26 28.51 37.20
C SER A 225 18.31 27.05 36.78
N SER A 226 19.23 26.32 37.42
CA SER A 226 19.47 24.90 37.28
C SER A 226 18.60 24.10 38.24
N THR A 227 18.30 22.86 37.90
CA THR A 227 18.28 21.75 38.87
C THR A 227 18.63 20.46 38.14
N ALA A 228 19.58 19.73 38.71
CA ALA A 228 20.16 18.49 38.23
C ALA A 228 19.70 17.33 39.11
N GLU A 229 19.37 16.18 38.54
CA GLU A 229 19.26 14.87 39.21
C GLU A 229 18.96 13.81 38.14
N ALA A 230 19.46 12.58 38.09
CA ALA A 230 20.62 11.86 38.59
C ALA A 230 20.75 10.59 37.70
N SER A 231 21.96 10.09 37.46
CA SER A 231 22.21 8.78 36.82
C SER A 231 21.79 7.62 37.72
N PRO A 232 21.65 6.37 37.19
CA PRO A 232 22.68 5.35 37.50
C PRO A 232 22.91 4.33 36.33
N PRO A 233 23.59 3.18 36.47
CA PRO A 233 24.91 2.95 35.87
C PRO A 233 24.94 1.88 34.75
N VAL A 234 25.94 2.01 33.87
CA VAL A 234 26.28 1.06 32.80
C VAL A 234 27.10 -0.12 33.38
N LYS A 235 26.63 -1.35 33.16
CA LYS A 235 27.44 -2.58 33.19
C LYS A 235 27.82 -2.93 31.76
N SER A 236 29.07 -2.72 31.35
CA SER A 236 29.61 -3.30 30.12
C SER A 236 30.62 -4.39 30.44
N ARG A 237 30.24 -5.55 29.93
CA ARG A 237 30.87 -6.86 29.97
C ARG A 237 31.98 -6.92 28.91
N GLY A 238 33.05 -7.63 29.24
CA GLY A 238 34.33 -7.58 28.55
C GLY A 238 34.39 -8.12 27.13
N LEU A 239 35.53 -7.80 26.51
CA LEU A 239 36.19 -8.40 25.34
C LEU A 239 37.59 -7.76 25.37
N GLN A 240 38.55 -8.29 26.13
CA GLN A 240 39.51 -9.32 25.70
C GLN A 240 39.90 -9.18 24.22
N MET A 241 40.97 -8.43 23.97
CA MET A 241 41.81 -8.58 22.79
C MET A 241 43.24 -8.77 23.28
N ALA A 242 43.78 -9.95 22.95
CA ALA A 242 45.15 -10.35 23.16
C ALA A 242 46.08 -9.52 22.27
N VAL A 243 47.10 -8.92 22.87
CA VAL A 243 48.29 -8.46 22.14
C VAL A 243 49.51 -9.07 22.80
N THR A 244 50.27 -9.72 21.95
CA THR A 244 51.50 -10.48 22.12
C THR A 244 52.58 -9.76 22.92
N MET A 245 53.21 -10.52 23.82
CA MET A 245 54.44 -10.15 24.51
C MET A 245 55.64 -10.17 23.54
N SER A 246 56.53 -9.21 23.70
CA SER A 246 57.96 -9.37 23.45
C SER A 246 58.77 -8.45 24.38
N PRO A 247 59.96 -8.87 24.84
CA PRO A 247 60.53 -8.40 26.09
C PRO A 247 61.69 -7.40 25.92
N SER A 248 62.05 -6.80 27.06
CA SER A 248 63.42 -6.42 27.44
C SER A 248 64.10 -5.31 26.63
N SER A 249 64.14 -4.12 27.23
CA SER A 249 65.40 -3.39 27.47
C SER A 249 65.15 -2.17 28.36
N SER A 250 65.61 -2.24 29.61
CA SER A 250 66.06 -1.06 30.34
C SER A 250 67.38 -0.59 29.73
N PRO A 251 67.67 0.72 29.77
CA PRO A 251 68.61 1.13 30.80
C PRO A 251 68.17 2.39 31.56
N SER A 252 68.60 2.44 32.80
CA SER A 252 68.59 3.59 33.69
C SER A 252 69.08 4.87 33.02
N SER A 253 68.36 5.96 33.26
CA SER A 253 68.91 7.32 33.35
C SER A 253 67.91 8.17 34.11
N GLU A 254 68.04 8.17 35.44
CA GLU A 254 67.47 9.19 36.31
C GLU A 254 68.02 10.55 35.88
N SER A 255 67.16 11.34 35.22
CA SER A 255 67.31 12.78 35.14
C SER A 255 66.35 13.40 36.17
N PRO A 256 66.78 14.40 36.95
CA PRO A 256 65.92 15.02 37.96
C PRO A 256 64.79 15.77 37.25
N VAL A 257 63.59 15.20 37.27
CA VAL A 257 62.36 15.87 36.82
C VAL A 257 62.10 16.99 37.81
N LYS A 258 62.55 18.19 37.44
CA LYS A 258 62.23 19.45 38.11
C LYS A 258 60.70 19.54 38.17
N SER A 259 60.15 19.35 39.36
CA SER A 259 58.70 19.39 39.55
C SER A 259 58.19 20.75 39.08
N PRO A 260 57.20 20.79 38.18
CA PRO A 260 56.72 22.04 37.60
C PRO A 260 56.25 22.95 38.72
N SER A 261 56.60 24.23 38.64
CA SER A 261 56.17 25.19 39.64
C SER A 261 54.63 25.28 39.63
N LYS A 262 54.05 25.70 40.76
CA LYS A 262 52.59 25.84 40.90
C LYS A 262 51.99 26.74 39.80
N ASP A 263 52.77 27.69 39.28
CA ASP A 263 52.39 28.59 38.20
C ASP A 263 52.41 27.91 36.81
N GLU A 264 53.33 26.99 36.57
CA GLU A 264 53.38 26.20 35.32
C GLU A 264 52.21 25.22 35.24
N MET A 265 51.83 24.60 36.36
CA MET A 265 50.64 23.75 36.43
C MET A 265 49.34 24.55 36.21
N ALA A 266 49.25 25.76 36.76
CA ALA A 266 48.11 26.65 36.56
C ALA A 266 47.99 27.11 35.09
N LYS A 267 49.12 27.40 34.44
CA LYS A 267 49.18 27.75 33.01
C LYS A 267 48.81 26.57 32.11
N ALA A 268 49.31 25.38 32.41
CA ALA A 268 48.95 24.15 31.69
C ALA A 268 47.46 23.81 31.83
N ALA A 269 46.87 23.99 33.01
CA ALA A 269 45.43 23.77 33.23
C ALA A 269 44.56 24.76 32.46
N ARG A 270 44.98 26.03 32.32
CA ARG A 270 44.28 27.03 31.48
C ARG A 270 44.38 26.66 29.99
N ALA A 271 45.57 26.29 29.52
CA ALA A 271 45.77 25.86 28.14
C ALA A 271 44.96 24.60 27.79
N ALA A 272 44.82 23.64 28.73
CA ALA A 272 44.00 22.46 28.54
C ALA A 272 42.50 22.79 28.41
N ARG A 273 41.99 23.72 29.24
CA ARG A 273 40.60 24.19 29.15
C ARG A 273 40.31 24.95 27.86
N GLU A 274 41.26 25.78 27.41
CA GLU A 274 41.15 26.47 26.13
C GLU A 274 41.16 25.49 24.95
N ALA A 275 41.99 24.44 25.00
CA ALA A 275 42.02 23.38 23.99
C ALA A 275 40.73 22.54 23.98
N GLU A 276 40.13 22.27 25.14
CA GLU A 276 38.84 21.59 25.26
C GLU A 276 37.70 22.45 24.70
N ALA A 277 37.63 23.73 25.08
CA ALA A 277 36.66 24.68 24.53
C ALA A 277 36.78 24.83 23.00
N ALA A 278 38.00 24.82 22.46
CA ALA A 278 38.23 24.85 21.02
C ALA A 278 37.79 23.57 20.31
N ARG A 279 37.87 22.40 20.96
CA ARG A 279 37.34 21.14 20.44
C ARG A 279 35.82 21.14 20.42
N ASP A 280 35.19 21.58 21.50
CA ASP A 280 33.73 21.67 21.61
C ASP A 280 33.15 22.63 20.56
N ALA A 281 33.81 23.77 20.33
CA ALA A 281 33.43 24.71 19.29
C ALA A 281 33.50 24.09 17.87
N ARG A 282 34.52 23.28 17.59
CA ARG A 282 34.65 22.56 16.31
C ARG A 282 33.59 21.47 16.15
N VAL A 283 33.26 20.75 17.22
CA VAL A 283 32.19 19.75 17.22
C VAL A 283 30.83 20.41 16.96
N ALA A 284 30.55 21.54 17.61
CA ALA A 284 29.33 22.32 17.37
C ALA A 284 29.24 22.84 15.93
N GLN A 285 30.35 23.34 15.37
CA GLN A 285 30.39 23.82 13.98
C GLN A 285 30.16 22.69 12.98
N ASN A 286 30.75 21.51 13.21
CA ASN A 286 30.52 20.32 12.38
C ASN A 286 29.08 19.80 12.49
N ALA A 287 28.48 19.82 13.68
CA ALA A 287 27.08 19.43 13.85
C ALA A 287 26.13 20.39 13.11
N ALA A 288 26.41 21.70 13.15
CA ALA A 288 25.63 22.70 12.43
C ALA A 288 25.74 22.54 10.91
N SER A 289 26.93 22.25 10.37
CA SER A 289 27.11 22.04 8.92
C SER A 289 26.43 20.76 8.43
N VAL A 290 26.45 19.68 9.22
CA VAL A 290 25.70 18.45 8.91
C VAL A 290 24.19 18.70 8.89
N HIS A 291 23.66 19.43 9.86
CA HIS A 291 22.24 19.75 9.91
C HIS A 291 21.82 20.65 8.73
N ALA A 292 22.63 21.63 8.36
CA ALA A 292 22.39 22.47 7.19
C ALA A 292 22.40 21.65 5.87
N ALA A 293 23.34 20.72 5.73
CA ALA A 293 23.40 19.83 4.57
C ALA A 293 22.18 18.89 4.49
N GLN A 294 21.73 18.35 5.62
CA GLN A 294 20.52 17.52 5.70
C GLN A 294 19.27 18.31 5.33
N GLN A 295 19.15 19.56 5.79
CA GLN A 295 18.04 20.42 5.42
C GLN A 295 18.03 20.74 3.92
N ALA A 296 19.18 21.02 3.32
CA ALA A 296 19.30 21.26 1.88
C ALA A 296 18.84 20.03 1.06
N GLN A 297 19.28 18.82 1.45
CA GLN A 297 18.85 17.57 0.81
C GLN A 297 17.35 17.31 0.99
N ALA A 298 16.78 17.61 2.15
CA ALA A 298 15.35 17.49 2.39
C ALA A 298 14.52 18.45 1.52
N THR A 299 15.02 19.68 1.29
CA THR A 299 14.35 20.64 0.39
C THR A 299 14.42 20.21 -1.08
N GLU A 300 15.57 19.72 -1.54
CA GLU A 300 15.76 19.25 -2.91
C GLU A 300 14.87 18.03 -3.22
N THR A 301 14.84 17.05 -2.32
CA THR A 301 13.97 15.88 -2.46
C THR A 301 12.49 16.26 -2.46
N THR A 302 12.07 17.21 -1.63
CA THR A 302 10.69 17.72 -1.62
C THR A 302 10.33 18.41 -2.95
N GLN A 303 11.27 19.17 -3.53
CA GLN A 303 11.07 19.81 -4.82
C GLN A 303 10.94 18.79 -5.95
N LEU A 304 11.83 17.80 -6.02
CA LEU A 304 11.78 16.73 -7.03
C LEU A 304 10.47 15.93 -6.95
N VAL A 305 9.99 15.62 -5.74
CA VAL A 305 8.70 14.94 -5.55
C VAL A 305 7.53 15.81 -6.03
N ARG A 306 7.57 17.13 -5.79
CA ARG A 306 6.54 18.06 -6.26
C ARG A 306 6.52 18.14 -7.78
N GLU A 307 7.69 18.26 -8.42
CA GLU A 307 7.82 18.31 -9.88
C GLU A 307 7.35 16.99 -10.53
N ALA A 308 7.71 15.84 -9.96
CA ALA A 308 7.25 14.54 -10.44
C ALA A 308 5.72 14.40 -10.37
N LYS A 309 5.10 14.85 -9.27
CA LYS A 309 3.64 14.86 -9.13
C LYS A 309 2.96 15.77 -10.15
N GLN A 310 3.52 16.96 -10.39
CA GLN A 310 2.99 17.89 -11.40
C GLN A 310 3.10 17.31 -12.82
N ALA A 311 4.22 16.69 -13.16
CA ALA A 311 4.41 16.02 -14.45
C ALA A 311 3.42 14.86 -14.64
N GLN A 312 3.15 14.08 -13.59
CA GLN A 312 2.16 13.00 -13.64
C GLN A 312 0.73 13.54 -13.81
N ALA A 313 0.37 14.60 -13.09
CA ALA A 313 -0.92 15.25 -13.24
C ALA A 313 -1.14 15.81 -14.66
N ALA A 314 -0.10 16.42 -15.25
CA ALA A 314 -0.14 16.91 -16.63
C ALA A 314 -0.36 15.76 -17.64
N LYS A 315 0.32 14.63 -17.47
CA LYS A 315 0.13 13.44 -18.33
C LYS A 315 -1.29 12.88 -18.23
N LEU A 316 -1.86 12.79 -17.03
CA LEU A 316 -3.24 12.34 -16.83
C LEU A 316 -4.25 13.31 -17.45
N ALA A 317 -4.02 14.62 -17.33
CA ALA A 317 -4.88 15.63 -17.95
C ALA A 317 -4.84 15.55 -19.50
N GLN A 318 -3.67 15.27 -20.09
CA GLN A 318 -3.56 15.06 -21.52
C GLN A 318 -4.29 13.79 -21.97
N ALA A 319 -4.09 12.66 -21.27
CA ALA A 319 -4.79 11.41 -21.58
C ALA A 319 -6.31 11.55 -21.47
N ALA A 320 -6.81 12.33 -20.49
CA ALA A 320 -8.23 12.62 -20.36
C ALA A 320 -8.78 13.43 -21.54
N LYS A 321 -8.04 14.42 -22.05
CA LYS A 321 -8.42 15.19 -23.25
C LYS A 321 -8.48 14.31 -24.50
N GLU A 322 -7.48 13.43 -24.67
CA GLU A 322 -7.45 12.49 -25.80
C GLU A 322 -8.61 11.49 -25.73
N ALA A 323 -8.94 10.99 -24.53
CA ALA A 323 -10.10 10.11 -24.34
C ALA A 323 -11.44 10.81 -24.64
N GLN A 324 -11.58 12.09 -24.26
CA GLN A 324 -12.76 12.89 -24.60
C GLN A 324 -12.88 13.08 -26.12
N ALA A 325 -11.79 13.41 -26.81
CA ALA A 325 -11.77 13.55 -28.26
C ALA A 325 -12.08 12.22 -28.99
N ALA A 326 -11.61 11.08 -28.45
CA ALA A 326 -11.94 9.77 -28.98
C ALA A 326 -13.43 9.44 -28.81
N LEU A 327 -14.01 9.78 -27.65
CA LEU A 327 -15.43 9.57 -27.40
C LEU A 327 -16.30 10.42 -28.35
N THR A 328 -15.96 11.69 -28.56
CA THR A 328 -16.70 12.55 -29.51
C THR A 328 -16.63 11.99 -30.92
N ALA A 329 -15.45 11.56 -31.37
CA ALA A 329 -15.28 10.92 -32.69
C ALA A 329 -16.09 9.62 -32.83
N GLN A 330 -16.19 8.81 -31.77
CA GLN A 330 -17.05 7.62 -31.78
C GLN A 330 -18.54 7.98 -31.87
N THR A 331 -18.99 9.00 -31.15
CA THR A 331 -20.39 9.44 -31.23
C THR A 331 -20.75 9.98 -32.62
N GLU A 332 -19.84 10.73 -33.26
CA GLU A 332 -20.04 11.20 -34.63
C GLU A 332 -20.16 10.04 -35.62
N ARG A 333 -19.26 9.05 -35.53
CA ARG A 333 -19.33 7.83 -36.35
C ARG A 333 -20.64 7.07 -36.15
N ALA A 334 -21.06 6.87 -34.90
CA ALA A 334 -22.32 6.20 -34.60
C ALA A 334 -23.53 6.96 -35.16
N THR A 335 -23.53 8.30 -35.11
CA THR A 335 -24.61 9.10 -35.72
C THR A 335 -24.59 9.04 -37.24
N HIS A 336 -23.41 9.01 -37.87
CA HIS A 336 -23.28 8.84 -39.31
C HIS A 336 -23.84 7.48 -39.75
N ASP A 337 -23.45 6.40 -39.09
CA ASP A 337 -23.91 5.05 -39.41
C ASP A 337 -25.43 4.92 -39.24
N ALA A 338 -25.99 5.52 -38.19
CA ALA A 338 -27.44 5.58 -38.00
C ALA A 338 -28.16 6.29 -39.16
N ARG A 339 -27.59 7.39 -39.68
CA ARG A 339 -28.14 8.10 -40.86
C ARG A 339 -28.07 7.26 -42.12
N VAL A 340 -26.97 6.53 -42.34
CA VAL A 340 -26.83 5.63 -43.49
C VAL A 340 -27.87 4.52 -43.43
N ILE A 341 -28.04 3.88 -42.27
CA ILE A 341 -29.06 2.83 -42.07
C ILE A 341 -30.47 3.38 -42.34
N GLN A 342 -30.78 4.58 -41.85
CA GLN A 342 -32.08 5.22 -42.10
C GLN A 342 -32.31 5.51 -43.58
N ALA A 343 -31.29 5.99 -44.30
CA ALA A 343 -31.37 6.25 -45.74
C ALA A 343 -31.61 4.96 -46.55
N VAL A 344 -30.90 3.87 -46.22
CA VAL A 344 -31.10 2.56 -46.87
C VAL A 344 -32.52 2.04 -46.62
N ARG A 345 -33.03 2.17 -45.40
CA ARG A 345 -34.42 1.78 -45.08
C ARG A 345 -35.43 2.58 -45.92
N ALA A 346 -35.26 3.91 -46.00
CA ALA A 346 -36.14 4.76 -46.80
C ALA A 346 -36.12 4.38 -48.30
N MET A 347 -34.96 4.01 -48.84
CA MET A 347 -34.84 3.52 -50.22
C MET A 347 -35.60 2.21 -50.43
N GLN A 348 -35.47 1.24 -49.50
CA GLN A 348 -36.22 -0.02 -49.58
C GLN A 348 -37.73 0.19 -49.48
N GLU A 349 -38.19 1.07 -48.59
CA GLU A 349 -39.61 1.41 -48.45
C GLU A 349 -40.15 2.04 -49.75
N ALA A 350 -39.40 2.95 -50.37
CA ALA A 350 -39.77 3.54 -51.65
C ALA A 350 -39.85 2.51 -52.79
N GLU A 351 -38.93 1.53 -52.80
CA GLU A 351 -38.95 0.43 -53.78
C GLU A 351 -40.18 -0.47 -53.60
N ILE A 352 -40.52 -0.82 -52.36
CA ILE A 352 -41.73 -1.61 -52.04
C ILE A 352 -42.99 -0.88 -52.50
N VAL A 353 -43.11 0.43 -52.21
CA VAL A 353 -44.26 1.25 -52.66
C VAL A 353 -44.37 1.25 -54.18
N LYS A 354 -43.25 1.40 -54.90
CA LYS A 354 -43.21 1.36 -56.37
C LYS A 354 -43.69 0.02 -56.92
N ILE A 355 -43.24 -1.10 -56.34
CA ILE A 355 -43.69 -2.45 -56.74
C ILE A 355 -45.20 -2.62 -56.51
N CYS A 356 -45.72 -2.18 -55.36
CA CYS A 356 -47.15 -2.24 -55.05
C CYS A 356 -47.99 -1.41 -56.03
N GLN A 357 -47.51 -0.22 -56.42
CA GLN A 357 -48.22 0.65 -57.36
C GLN A 357 -48.25 0.07 -58.79
N ILE A 358 -47.16 -0.55 -59.26
CA ILE A 358 -47.15 -1.26 -60.55
C ILE A 358 -48.17 -2.41 -60.56
N ARG A 359 -48.31 -3.13 -59.44
CA ARG A 359 -49.24 -4.27 -59.34
C ARG A 359 -50.72 -3.85 -59.35
N GLN A 360 -51.04 -2.65 -58.87
CA GLN A 360 -52.40 -2.10 -58.92
C GLN A 360 -52.82 -1.66 -60.34
N ILE A 361 -51.90 -1.58 -61.29
CA ILE A 361 -52.15 -1.15 -62.68
C ILE A 361 -52.27 -2.36 -63.65
N GLY A 362 -52.37 -3.60 -63.13
CA GLY A 362 -52.58 -4.83 -63.93
C GLY A 362 -54.02 -5.02 -64.44
N PRO A 363 -54.22 -5.76 -65.55
CA PRO A 363 -54.97 -5.31 -66.72
C PRO A 363 -56.49 -5.50 -66.57
N GLY A 364 -57.21 -4.40 -66.38
CA GLY A 364 -58.63 -4.31 -66.63
C GLY A 364 -58.87 -3.64 -67.99
N SER A 365 -58.71 -4.39 -69.08
CA SER A 365 -59.27 -4.09 -70.41
C SER A 365 -59.35 -5.38 -71.22
#